data_AF-S8CF53-F1
#
_entry.id   AF-S8CF53-F1
#
_cell.length_a   1.000
_cell.length_b   1.000
_cell.length_c   1.000
_cell.angle_alpha   90.00
_cell.angle_beta   90.00
_cell.angle_gamma   90.00
#
_symmetry.space_group_name_H-M   'P 1'
#
loop_
_entity.id
_entity.type
_entity.pdbx_description
1 polymer ?
#
loop_
_entity_poly.entity_id
_entity_poly.type
_entity_poly.pdbx_seq_one_letter_code
_entity_poly.pdbx_strand_id
1 'polypeptide(L)'
;DKSLSSGLFFLDLLSAVEPRVVNWNLVTKGESDEEKKLNATYIISVARKLGCSIFLLPEDITEVNQKMMLTLTASIMYWSLQQPTDESESSPRCCSASRGTSPEHSFDETSISDSAPSPS
;
A
#
# COMPACT_ATOMS: atom_id res chain seq x y z
N ASP A 1 17.24 1.57 -14.25
CA ASP A 1 16.87 1.12 -15.61
C ASP A 1 15.77 2.02 -16.13
N LYS A 2 15.91 2.58 -17.34
CA LYS A 2 14.92 3.48 -17.94
C LYS A 2 13.68 2.75 -18.46
N SER A 3 13.79 1.44 -18.72
CA SER A 3 12.69 0.61 -19.19
C SER A 3 11.51 0.58 -18.21
N LEU A 4 11.77 0.80 -16.92
CA LEU A 4 10.79 0.86 -15.83
C LEU A 4 9.73 1.95 -16.05
N SER A 5 10.05 3.02 -16.79
CA SER A 5 9.11 4.11 -17.09
C SER A 5 7.90 3.66 -17.92
N SER A 6 8.02 2.57 -18.68
CA SER A 6 6.89 1.96 -19.43
C SER A 6 5.81 1.38 -18.52
N GLY A 7 6.16 1.05 -17.28
CA GLY A 7 5.29 0.38 -16.32
C GLY A 7 5.09 -1.12 -16.57
N LEU A 8 5.49 -1.66 -17.73
CA LEU A 8 5.25 -3.06 -18.10
C LEU A 8 5.85 -4.04 -17.09
N PHE A 9 7.08 -3.78 -16.63
CA PHE A 9 7.73 -4.59 -15.59
C PHE A 9 6.88 -4.72 -14.32
N PHE A 10 6.27 -3.63 -13.85
CA PHE A 10 5.45 -3.67 -12.64
C PHE A 10 4.11 -4.37 -12.86
N LEU A 11 3.54 -4.25 -14.06
CA LEU A 11 2.32 -4.96 -14.43
C LEU A 11 2.57 -6.47 -14.52
N ASP A 12 3.70 -6.88 -15.12
CA ASP A 12 4.15 -8.27 -15.13
C ASP A 12 4.39 -8.78 -13.70
N LEU A 13 5.06 -7.99 -12.87
CA LEU A 13 5.31 -8.34 -11.46
C LEU A 13 4.01 -8.52 -10.68
N LEU A 14 3.05 -7.59 -10.83
CA LEU A 14 1.73 -7.69 -10.20
C LEU A 14 0.96 -8.91 -10.69
N SER A 15 1.00 -9.20 -12.00
CA SER A 15 0.37 -10.39 -12.58
C SER A 15 1.03 -11.69 -12.14
N ALA A 16 2.34 -11.69 -11.88
CA ALA A 16 3.05 -12.86 -11.36
C ALA A 16 2.67 -13.16 -9.91
N VAL A 17 2.38 -12.11 -9.13
CA VAL A 17 2.00 -12.20 -7.72
C VAL A 17 0.52 -12.55 -7.54
N GLU A 18 -0.37 -11.97 -8.34
CA GLU A 18 -1.78 -12.33 -8.38
C GLU A 18 -2.31 -12.11 -9.82
N PRO A 19 -2.45 -13.18 -10.63
CA PRO A 19 -2.82 -13.05 -12.04
C PRO A 19 -4.17 -12.38 -12.28
N ARG A 20 -5.08 -12.40 -11.29
CA ARG A 20 -6.46 -11.92 -11.44
C ARG A 20 -6.60 -10.40 -11.29
N VAL A 21 -5.58 -9.69 -10.80
CA VAL A 21 -5.71 -8.24 -10.57
C VAL A 21 -5.32 -7.36 -11.75
N VAL A 22 -4.61 -7.91 -12.72
CA VAL A 22 -4.20 -7.18 -13.94
C VAL A 22 -5.14 -7.53 -15.09
N ASN A 23 -5.78 -6.50 -15.66
CA ASN A 23 -6.55 -6.58 -16.89
C ASN A 23 -5.70 -6.03 -18.03
N TRP A 24 -5.11 -6.94 -18.81
CA TRP A 24 -4.22 -6.61 -19.92
C TRP A 24 -4.90 -5.80 -21.05
N ASN A 25 -6.23 -5.76 -21.12
CA ASN A 25 -6.93 -4.90 -22.09
C ASN A 25 -6.80 -3.39 -21.78
N LEU A 26 -6.45 -3.04 -20.55
CA LEU A 26 -6.24 -1.65 -20.13
C LEU A 26 -4.76 -1.24 -20.22
N VAL A 27 -3.87 -2.20 -20.47
CA VAL A 27 -2.42 -1.98 -20.51
C VAL A 27 -2.01 -1.49 -21.89
N THR A 28 -1.19 -0.45 -21.92
CA THR A 28 -0.62 0.13 -23.14
C THR A 28 0.85 -0.27 -23.27
N LYS A 29 1.47 0.00 -24.42
CA LYS A 29 2.90 -0.31 -24.64
C LYS A 29 3.84 0.57 -23.80
N GLY A 30 3.39 1.75 -23.37
CA GLY A 30 4.20 2.68 -22.61
C GLY A 30 5.28 3.37 -23.46
N GLU A 31 5.01 3.60 -24.75
CA GLU A 31 5.93 4.27 -25.66
C GLU A 31 5.79 5.80 -25.54
N SER A 32 4.55 6.31 -25.53
CA SER A 32 4.27 7.74 -25.30
C SER A 32 4.17 8.08 -23.81
N ASP A 33 4.31 9.37 -23.48
CA ASP A 33 4.25 9.79 -22.07
C ASP A 33 2.83 9.67 -21.50
N GLU A 34 1.80 9.83 -22.34
CA GLU A 34 0.41 9.54 -21.98
C GLU A 34 0.20 8.07 -21.67
N GLU A 35 0.73 7.16 -22.50
CA GLU A 35 0.66 5.72 -22.30
C GLU A 35 1.36 5.30 -20.99
N LYS A 36 2.58 5.81 -20.75
CA LYS A 36 3.31 5.57 -19.50
C LYS A 36 2.52 6.04 -18.28
N LYS A 37 1.91 7.23 -18.36
CA LYS A 37 1.09 7.79 -17.28
C LYS A 37 -0.18 6.97 -17.03
N LEU A 38 -0.82 6.46 -18.08
CA LEU A 38 -1.95 5.54 -17.96
C LEU A 38 -1.54 4.24 -17.27
N ASN A 39 -0.45 3.62 -17.71
CA ASN A 39 0.11 2.42 -17.07
C ASN A 39 0.49 2.69 -15.61
N ALA A 40 1.17 3.79 -15.31
CA ALA A 40 1.57 4.18 -13.96
C ALA A 40 0.36 4.36 -13.01
N THR A 41 -0.67 5.06 -13.47
CA THR A 41 -1.92 5.25 -12.72
C THR A 41 -2.61 3.91 -12.45
N TYR A 42 -2.60 3.02 -13.44
CA TYR A 42 -3.17 1.69 -13.31
C TYR A 42 -2.40 0.81 -12.32
N ILE A 43 -1.06 0.80 -12.38
CA ILE A 43 -0.18 0.10 -11.43
C ILE A 43 -0.48 0.50 -10.00
N ILE A 44 -0.56 1.80 -9.72
CA ILE A 44 -0.84 2.31 -8.36
C ILE A 44 -2.21 1.82 -7.88
N SER A 45 -3.20 1.86 -8.76
CA SER A 45 -4.57 1.42 -8.45
C SER A 45 -4.62 -0.08 -8.13
N VAL A 46 -3.96 -0.91 -8.94
CA VAL A 46 -3.90 -2.37 -8.75
C VAL A 46 -3.12 -2.74 -7.49
N ALA A 47 -1.95 -2.14 -7.27
CA ALA A 47 -1.13 -2.41 -6.09
C ALA A 47 -1.88 -2.05 -4.79
N ARG A 48 -2.61 -0.93 -4.76
CA ARG A 48 -3.45 -0.56 -3.62
C ARG A 48 -4.64 -1.50 -3.45
N LYS A 49 -5.25 -1.97 -4.54
CA LYS A 49 -6.34 -2.96 -4.50
C LYS A 49 -5.88 -4.30 -3.90
N LEU A 50 -4.63 -4.70 -4.12
CA LEU A 50 -4.03 -5.85 -3.46
C LEU A 50 -3.84 -5.63 -1.95
N GLY A 51 -3.74 -4.38 -1.50
CA GLY A 51 -3.48 -4.03 -0.10
C GLY A 51 -2.06 -3.55 0.15
N CYS A 52 -1.29 -3.20 -0.89
CA CYS A 52 -0.01 -2.52 -0.71
C CYS A 52 -0.24 -1.10 -0.18
N SER A 53 0.31 -0.78 0.98
CA SER A 53 0.26 0.56 1.57
C SER A 53 1.33 1.46 0.97
N ILE A 54 1.00 2.15 -0.12
CA ILE A 54 1.95 2.94 -0.92
C ILE A 54 1.45 4.37 -1.17
N PHE A 55 2.39 5.32 -1.22
CA PHE A 55 2.14 6.76 -1.43
C PHE A 55 2.83 7.32 -2.68
N LEU A 56 2.82 6.54 -3.77
CA LEU A 56 3.41 6.95 -5.04
C LEU A 56 2.47 7.84 -5.87
N LEU A 57 3.06 8.75 -6.62
CA LEU A 57 2.41 9.45 -7.73
C LEU A 57 2.72 8.74 -9.06
N PRO A 58 1.87 8.87 -10.10
CA PRO A 58 2.20 8.35 -11.44
C PRO A 58 3.56 8.85 -11.95
N GLU A 59 3.89 10.10 -11.65
CA GLU A 59 5.13 10.77 -12.02
C GLU A 59 6.36 10.05 -11.44
N ASP A 60 6.27 9.47 -10.24
CA ASP A 60 7.36 8.70 -9.64
C ASP A 60 7.72 7.46 -10.48
N ILE A 61 6.75 6.87 -11.19
CA ILE A 61 6.98 5.72 -12.07
C ILE A 61 7.52 6.20 -13.42
N THR A 62 6.90 7.20 -14.03
CA THR A 62 7.30 7.68 -15.36
C THR A 62 8.69 8.32 -15.37
N GLU A 63 9.07 9.01 -14.30
CA GLU A 63 10.41 9.60 -14.12
C GLU A 63 11.42 8.62 -13.49
N VAL A 64 10.97 7.43 -13.09
CA VAL A 64 11.79 6.38 -12.45
C VAL A 64 12.47 6.89 -11.17
N ASN A 65 11.66 7.42 -10.24
CA ASN A 65 12.13 7.78 -8.91
C ASN A 65 12.51 6.51 -8.13
N GLN A 66 13.81 6.22 -8.10
CA GLN A 66 14.37 4.96 -7.60
C GLN A 66 13.91 4.61 -6.18
N LYS A 67 13.79 5.59 -5.29
CA LYS A 67 13.35 5.37 -3.90
C LYS A 67 11.89 4.91 -3.85
N MET A 68 11.04 5.49 -4.69
CA MET A 68 9.64 5.12 -4.79
C MET A 68 9.46 3.77 -5.49
N MET A 69 10.23 3.49 -6.54
CA MET A 69 10.21 2.18 -7.22
C MET A 69 10.63 1.04 -6.29
N LEU A 70 11.65 1.26 -5.46
CA LEU A 70 12.07 0.31 -4.44
C LEU A 70 10.95 0.07 -3.43
N THR A 71 10.31 1.13 -2.94
CA THR A 71 9.22 1.05 -1.97
C THR A 71 8.02 0.28 -2.54
N LEU A 72 7.66 0.54 -3.80
CA LEU A 72 6.61 -0.20 -4.51
C LEU A 72 6.94 -1.69 -4.61
N THR A 73 8.14 -2.02 -5.08
CA THR A 73 8.60 -3.41 -5.24
C THR A 73 8.62 -4.15 -3.91
N ALA A 74 9.14 -3.51 -2.85
CA ALA A 74 9.16 -4.07 -1.51
C ALA A 74 7.75 -4.31 -0.95
N SER A 75 6.80 -3.41 -1.23
CA SER A 75 5.41 -3.57 -0.80
C SER A 75 4.71 -4.73 -1.50
N ILE A 76 4.94 -4.90 -2.81
CA ILE A 76 4.42 -6.04 -3.58
C ILE A 76 5.03 -7.36 -3.06
N MET A 77 6.35 -7.37 -2.82
CA MET A 77 7.03 -8.54 -2.24
C MET A 77 6.49 -8.88 -0.86
N TYR A 78 6.32 -7.88 0.01
CA TYR A 78 5.77 -8.07 1.36
C TYR A 78 4.36 -8.67 1.32
N TRP A 79 3.52 -8.22 0.38
CA TRP A 79 2.20 -8.80 0.17
C TRP A 79 2.30 -10.26 -0.30
N SER A 80 3.16 -10.55 -1.28
CA SER A 80 3.36 -11.90 -1.83
C SER A 80 3.79 -12.91 -0.75
N LEU A 81 4.72 -12.53 0.13
CA LEU A 81 5.23 -13.41 1.20
C LEU A 81 4.22 -13.68 2.34
N GLN A 82 3.15 -12.89 2.44
CA GLN A 82 2.09 -13.10 3.43
C GLN A 82 1.05 -14.12 3.00
N GLN A 83 1.01 -14.49 1.71
CA GLN A 83 0.15 -15.56 1.26
C GLN A 83 0.71 -16.88 1.82
N PRO A 84 -0.05 -17.65 2.62
CA PRO A 84 0.33 -19.02 2.89
C PRO A 84 0.34 -19.74 1.55
N THR A 85 1.53 -19.98 1.01
CA THR A 85 1.69 -21.03 0.01
C THR A 85 1.08 -22.28 0.63
N ASP A 86 0.04 -22.83 0.00
CA ASP A 86 -0.51 -24.16 0.30
C ASP A 86 0.57 -25.22 -0.01
N GLU A 87 1.67 -25.15 0.73
CA GLU A 87 2.68 -26.18 0.84
C GLU A 87 2.17 -27.09 1.96
N SER A 88 1.78 -28.30 1.57
CA SER A 88 1.44 -29.35 2.50
C SER A 88 2.57 -29.57 3.51
N GLU A 89 2.19 -29.52 4.79
CA GLU A 89 2.92 -29.93 5.99
C GLU A 89 4.17 -29.17 6.47
N SER A 90 3.98 -28.59 7.67
CA SER A 90 4.93 -28.40 8.79
C SER A 90 5.53 -27.01 9.02
N SER A 91 4.77 -26.15 9.72
CA SER A 91 5.19 -25.49 10.98
C SER A 91 4.26 -24.30 11.31
N PRO A 92 3.85 -24.10 12.58
CA PRO A 92 3.03 -22.94 12.93
C PRO A 92 3.93 -21.71 12.97
N ARG A 93 3.66 -20.71 12.14
CA ARG A 93 4.21 -19.36 12.32
C ARG A 93 3.17 -18.46 12.95
N CYS A 94 3.28 -18.32 14.26
CA CYS A 94 2.64 -17.26 15.02
C CYS A 94 3.50 -15.99 14.89
N CYS A 95 2.93 -14.92 14.36
CA CYS A 95 3.29 -13.52 14.61
C CYS A 95 2.16 -12.65 14.03
N SER A 96 1.01 -12.59 14.69
CA SER A 96 0.08 -11.47 14.46
C SER A 96 0.76 -10.21 14.97
N ALA A 97 1.33 -9.40 14.07
CA ALA A 97 1.71 -8.04 14.43
C ALA A 97 0.44 -7.33 14.89
N SER A 98 0.35 -7.09 16.20
CA SER A 98 -0.77 -6.44 16.85
C SER A 98 -1.12 -5.15 16.13
N ARG A 99 -2.38 -5.03 15.72
CA ARG A 99 -2.99 -3.73 15.41
C ARG A 99 -2.82 -2.87 16.64
N GLY A 100 -1.96 -1.86 16.55
CA GLY A 100 -1.93 -0.76 17.50
C GLY A 100 -3.25 -0.03 17.41
N THR A 101 -4.18 -0.41 18.27
CA THR A 101 -5.35 0.41 18.60
C THR A 101 -4.83 1.62 19.36
N SER A 102 -4.87 2.80 18.74
CA SER A 102 -4.69 4.06 19.44
C SER A 102 -5.79 4.19 20.50
N PRO A 103 -5.49 4.47 21.79
CA PRO A 103 -6.53 4.79 22.74
C PRO A 103 -7.00 6.22 22.48
N GLU A 104 -8.30 6.35 22.21
CA GLU A 104 -9.02 7.61 22.27
C GLU A 104 -8.98 8.14 23.71
N HIS A 105 -8.50 9.37 23.90
CA HIS A 105 -8.65 10.06 25.17
C HIS A 105 -9.89 10.96 25.08
N SER A 106 -11.00 10.44 25.61
CA SER A 106 -12.26 11.14 25.76
C SER A 106 -12.07 12.41 26.60
N PHE A 107 -12.51 13.54 26.06
CA PHE A 107 -12.82 14.72 26.83
C PHE A 107 -14.27 14.60 27.30
N ASP A 108 -14.48 14.46 28.60
CA ASP A 108 -15.78 14.71 29.22
C ASP A 108 -15.61 15.75 30.33
N GLU A 109 -16.03 16.96 30.00
CA GLU A 109 -16.62 17.95 30.89
C GLU A 109 -17.86 17.27 31.52
N THR A 110 -18.22 17.36 32.80
CA THR A 110 -18.94 18.50 33.38
C THR A 110 -19.23 18.25 34.89
N SER A 111 -19.07 19.32 35.69
CA SER A 111 -20.02 19.85 36.70
C SER A 111 -20.25 19.27 38.13
N ILE A 112 -20.16 20.24 39.08
CA ILE A 112 -20.99 20.49 40.30
C ILE A 112 -20.53 19.74 41.58
N SER A 113 -20.37 20.32 42.78
CA SER A 113 -21.05 21.43 43.48
C SER A 113 -20.23 22.09 44.62
N ASP A 114 -20.35 23.42 44.72
CA ASP A 114 -20.57 24.29 45.90
C ASP A 114 -20.21 23.83 47.34
N SER A 115 -19.42 24.64 48.05
CA SER A 115 -19.70 25.11 49.43
C SER A 115 -18.60 26.06 49.96
N ALA A 116 -18.96 27.32 50.19
CA ALA A 116 -18.24 28.24 51.08
C ALA A 116 -18.54 27.89 52.56
N PRO A 117 -17.71 28.29 53.55
CA PRO A 117 -17.93 29.61 54.17
C PRO A 117 -16.68 30.35 54.72
N SER A 118 -16.77 31.68 54.63
CA SER A 118 -16.43 32.78 55.58
C SER A 118 -15.03 32.97 56.22
N PRO A 119 -14.66 34.24 56.53
CA PRO A 119 -13.29 34.68 56.75
C PRO A 119 -12.90 34.75 58.24
N SER A 120 -11.62 35.00 58.50
CA SER A 120 -11.08 35.53 59.76
C SER A 120 -10.09 36.66 59.46
#